data_AF-A0A956U310-F1
#
_entry.id   AF-A0A956U310-F1
#
_cell.length_a   1.000
_cell.length_b   1.000
_cell.length_c   1.000
_cell.angle_alpha   90.00
_cell.angle_beta   90.00
_cell.angle_gamma   90.00
#
_symmetry.space_group_name_H-M   'P 1'
#
loop_
_entity.id
_entity.type
_entity.pdbx_description
1 polymer ?
#
loop_
_entity_poly.entity_id
_entity_poly.type
_entity_poly.pdbx_seq_one_letter_code
_entity_poly.pdbx_strand_id
1 'polypeptide(L)'
;MNFTKRFQSNQNLLKALIILLLTISGGTFLSPGFALSDEVRSMCQQAEQLINNRQFDQALSLLKKAEKLEPDAAEVHGYLGMAYQNSLKTQKAIPEYERALSIDSSMSFIKINLATCYMNLGNLEKATPLLQQFIQENPNSPMTAQAKAYLNQAGVRSNQGNLRSMVEQGQAQLNSGNARAAVATFQQVTASNSDFAPGFFYLGYALAKEGQHQQAIDAFQRALSLDPSQKESVINIASNYQSLGDIAQAINWYQRYLKENPNSPKAREIAGRVKALSDQMRQAGGGGGGQNQFQNAGANNYLVGAASGGKYFRWPPAAMPLKIYIADGTGLNGYNPFFKEALMNAFTSWAEATGNKLKMSLATSPQSANIVCNWTDNPNQIMDRGRLVEGGLTRLSGQPLPDGQNVNLGGATITILTRSRSTGQMMSQDEIIKVCLHEVGHAIGINGHSNNNADIMFFSESPSIRPVLSRRDQATAALLYINHPVQP
;
A
#
# COMPACT_ATOMS: atom_id res chain seq x y z
N MET A 1 -13.06 1.89 17.44
CA MET A 1 -12.90 2.93 18.49
C MET A 1 -11.47 3.44 18.68
N ASN A 2 -10.41 2.77 18.15
CA ASN A 2 -9.01 3.20 18.30
C ASN A 2 -8.38 3.89 17.07
N PHE A 3 -9.06 3.96 15.91
CA PHE A 3 -8.54 4.65 14.72
C PHE A 3 -8.70 6.18 14.80
N THR A 4 -9.81 6.65 15.38
CA THR A 4 -10.08 8.09 15.57
C THR A 4 -9.10 8.77 16.52
N LYS A 5 -8.59 8.04 17.53
CA LYS A 5 -7.59 8.55 18.47
C LYS A 5 -6.20 8.69 17.85
N ARG A 6 -5.78 7.76 16.97
CA ARG A 6 -4.48 7.85 16.26
C ARG A 6 -4.49 8.97 15.20
N PHE A 7 -5.62 9.19 14.53
CA PHE A 7 -5.76 10.29 13.57
C PHE A 7 -5.81 11.68 14.24
N GLN A 8 -6.47 11.79 15.40
CA GLN A 8 -6.42 13.01 16.22
C GLN A 8 -5.03 13.25 16.83
N SER A 9 -4.31 12.19 17.24
CA SER A 9 -2.94 12.30 17.74
C SER A 9 -1.98 12.82 16.67
N ASN A 10 -2.12 12.39 15.40
CA ASN A 10 -1.31 12.90 14.30
C ASN A 10 -1.71 14.33 13.87
N GLN A 11 -2.97 14.73 13.98
CA GLN A 11 -3.35 16.14 13.77
C GLN A 11 -2.86 17.07 14.87
N ASN A 12 -2.79 16.59 16.11
CA ASN A 12 -2.21 17.37 17.22
C ASN A 12 -0.68 17.44 17.12
N LEU A 13 -0.01 16.40 16.62
CA LEU A 13 1.42 16.43 16.28
C LEU A 13 1.72 17.34 15.07
N LEU A 14 0.84 17.41 14.06
CA LEU A 14 0.96 18.37 12.96
C LEU A 14 0.71 19.82 13.42
N LYS A 15 -0.22 20.03 14.36
CA LYS A 15 -0.43 21.33 15.02
C LYS A 15 0.75 21.71 15.93
N ALA A 16 1.44 20.74 16.51
CA ALA A 16 2.65 20.96 17.31
C ALA A 16 3.90 21.24 16.47
N LEU A 17 4.00 20.71 15.25
CA LEU A 17 5.11 20.98 14.32
C LEU A 17 5.01 22.33 13.61
N ILE A 18 3.85 23.00 13.64
CA ILE A 18 3.70 24.40 13.18
C ILE A 18 4.21 25.40 14.25
N ILE A 19 4.57 24.95 15.45
CA ILE A 19 4.88 25.83 16.59
C ILE A 19 6.38 26.19 16.72
N LEU A 20 7.29 25.69 15.89
CA LEU A 20 8.72 26.01 16.04
C LEU A 20 9.31 26.76 14.83
N LEU A 21 9.32 28.09 14.94
CA LEU A 21 10.38 29.05 14.56
C LEU A 21 9.76 30.42 14.22
N LEU A 22 9.44 31.19 15.27
CA LEU A 22 9.19 32.63 15.17
C LEU A 22 10.48 33.37 15.53
N THR A 23 11.18 33.84 14.50
CA THR A 23 12.00 35.06 14.58
C THR A 23 11.81 35.81 13.28
N ILE A 24 10.94 36.81 13.27
CA ILE A 24 10.82 37.79 12.19
C ILE A 24 11.64 39.00 12.62
N SER A 25 12.74 39.28 11.92
CA SER A 25 13.41 40.58 11.96
C SER A 25 12.91 41.43 10.78
N GLY A 26 12.63 42.69 11.08
CA GLY A 26 11.79 43.59 10.29
C GLY A 26 12.25 43.89 8.86
N GLY A 27 11.26 44.18 8.01
CA GLY A 27 11.44 44.94 6.78
C GLY A 27 10.79 46.32 6.97
N THR A 28 11.58 47.38 6.87
CA THR A 28 11.11 48.77 6.92
C THR A 28 10.38 49.13 5.63
N PHE A 29 9.17 49.69 5.75
CA PHE A 29 8.33 50.15 4.66
C PHE A 29 8.87 51.44 4.01
N LEU A 30 9.09 51.44 2.69
CA LEU A 30 9.24 52.68 1.91
C LEU A 30 8.55 52.51 0.55
N SER A 31 7.29 52.94 0.49
CA SER A 31 6.56 53.24 -0.76
C SER A 31 5.86 54.60 -0.57
N PRO A 32 6.03 55.59 -1.49
CA PRO A 32 5.44 56.91 -1.35
C PRO A 32 4.00 56.91 -1.88
N GLY A 33 3.07 56.51 -1.03
CA GLY A 33 1.62 56.61 -1.27
C GLY A 33 0.88 56.44 0.05
N PHE A 34 0.63 57.56 0.74
CA PHE A 34 0.03 57.66 2.08
C PHE A 34 0.85 57.01 3.20
N ALA A 35 1.89 57.72 3.67
CA ALA A 35 2.54 57.36 4.91
C ALA A 35 1.53 57.51 6.07
N LEU A 36 1.32 56.42 6.82
CA LEU A 36 0.50 56.42 8.05
C LEU A 36 0.87 57.59 8.96
N SER A 37 -0.12 58.16 9.67
CA SER A 37 0.18 59.04 10.80
C SER A 37 1.03 58.31 11.84
N ASP A 38 1.87 59.05 12.56
CA ASP A 38 2.71 58.47 13.61
C ASP A 38 1.88 57.80 14.71
N GLU A 39 0.66 58.31 14.96
CA GLU A 39 -0.31 57.69 15.86
C GLU A 39 -0.74 56.31 15.36
N VAL A 40 -1.24 56.19 14.13
CA VAL A 40 -1.69 54.91 13.57
C VAL A 40 -0.53 53.92 13.42
N ARG A 41 0.66 54.39 13.03
CA ARG A 41 1.88 53.56 12.97
C ARG A 41 2.23 52.99 14.34
N SER A 42 2.20 53.80 15.39
CA SER A 42 2.44 53.36 16.77
C SER A 42 1.41 52.32 17.23
N MET A 43 0.13 52.51 16.86
CA MET A 43 -0.94 51.56 17.15
C MET A 43 -0.72 50.21 16.45
N CYS A 44 -0.29 50.21 15.18
CA CYS A 44 0.06 48.99 14.44
C CYS A 44 1.23 48.24 15.10
N GLN A 45 2.30 48.93 15.47
CA GLN A 45 3.45 48.34 16.17
C GLN A 45 3.06 47.73 17.52
N GLN A 46 2.24 48.43 18.30
CA GLN A 46 1.73 47.91 19.57
C GLN A 46 0.80 46.70 19.33
N ALA A 47 -0.05 46.74 18.31
CA ALA A 47 -0.91 45.62 17.97
C ALA A 47 -0.13 44.37 17.57
N GLU A 48 0.98 44.52 16.83
CA GLU A 48 1.88 43.41 16.51
C GLU A 48 2.44 42.74 17.78
N GLN A 49 2.92 43.53 18.74
CA GLN A 49 3.39 43.01 20.03
C GLN A 49 2.29 42.26 20.78
N LEU A 50 1.07 42.80 20.79
CA LEU A 50 -0.09 42.15 21.38
C LEU A 50 -0.43 40.81 20.67
N ILE A 51 -0.34 40.75 19.34
CA ILE A 51 -0.54 39.51 18.57
C ILE A 51 0.52 38.47 18.95
N ASN A 52 1.80 38.87 19.01
CA ASN A 52 2.91 38.00 19.40
C ASN A 52 2.75 37.47 20.83
N ASN A 53 2.22 38.30 21.73
CA ASN A 53 1.89 37.93 23.12
C ASN A 53 0.54 37.20 23.26
N ARG A 54 -0.13 36.87 22.15
CA ARG A 54 -1.45 36.21 22.10
C ARG A 54 -2.60 36.99 22.75
N GLN A 55 -2.45 38.30 22.92
CA GLN A 55 -3.45 39.21 23.46
C GLN A 55 -4.38 39.74 22.35
N PHE A 56 -5.07 38.81 21.66
CA PHE A 56 -5.78 39.11 20.42
C PHE A 56 -6.93 40.11 20.55
N ASP A 57 -7.69 40.07 21.65
CA ASP A 57 -8.82 40.99 21.83
C ASP A 57 -8.35 42.44 22.05
N GLN A 58 -7.21 42.62 22.72
CA GLN A 58 -6.59 43.94 22.88
C GLN A 58 -6.04 44.45 21.54
N ALA A 59 -5.36 43.58 20.78
CA ALA A 59 -4.88 43.90 19.44
C ALA A 59 -6.03 44.33 18.51
N LEU A 60 -7.13 43.56 18.48
CA LEU A 60 -8.31 43.87 17.68
C LEU A 60 -8.99 45.17 18.12
N SER A 61 -9.06 45.46 19.43
CA SER A 61 -9.61 46.72 19.93
C SER A 61 -8.79 47.92 19.48
N LEU A 62 -7.46 47.80 19.55
CA LEU A 62 -6.53 48.83 19.12
C LEU A 62 -6.58 49.05 17.61
N LEU A 63 -6.51 47.98 16.83
CA LEU A 63 -6.54 48.04 15.36
C LEU A 63 -7.87 48.59 14.82
N LYS A 64 -9.01 48.31 15.47
CA LYS A 64 -10.30 48.92 15.10
C LYS A 64 -10.37 50.42 15.39
N LYS A 65 -9.59 50.92 16.35
CA LYS A 65 -9.44 52.37 16.54
C LYS A 65 -8.58 52.95 15.44
N ALA A 66 -7.48 52.28 15.08
CA ALA A 66 -6.60 52.68 13.98
C ALA A 66 -7.36 52.73 12.63
N GLU A 67 -8.19 51.73 12.34
CA GLU A 67 -9.07 51.67 11.17
C GLU A 67 -10.04 52.86 11.10
N LYS A 68 -10.56 53.32 12.24
CA LYS A 68 -11.45 54.50 12.28
C LYS A 68 -10.72 55.81 11.97
N LEU A 69 -9.45 55.91 12.33
CA LEU A 69 -8.62 57.08 12.06
C LEU A 69 -8.20 57.11 10.59
N GLU A 70 -7.76 55.96 10.07
CA GLU A 70 -7.30 55.80 8.70
C GLU A 70 -7.90 54.53 8.06
N PRO A 71 -9.12 54.62 7.46
CA PRO A 71 -9.83 53.46 6.90
C PRO A 71 -9.19 52.86 5.64
N ASP A 72 -8.31 53.60 4.96
CA ASP A 72 -7.63 53.17 3.74
C ASP A 72 -6.15 52.82 4.01
N ALA A 73 -5.82 52.49 5.25
CA ALA A 73 -4.49 52.03 5.65
C ALA A 73 -4.32 50.52 5.41
N ALA A 74 -3.55 50.15 4.37
CA ALA A 74 -3.27 48.74 4.04
C ALA A 74 -2.65 47.97 5.22
N GLU A 75 -1.73 48.61 5.96
CA GLU A 75 -1.04 48.01 7.12
C GLU A 75 -2.01 47.70 8.27
N VAL A 76 -2.99 48.57 8.55
CA VAL A 76 -4.01 48.33 9.59
C VAL A 76 -4.84 47.09 9.26
N HIS A 77 -5.31 46.99 8.01
CA HIS A 77 -6.04 45.81 7.54
C HIS A 77 -5.17 44.54 7.56
N GLY A 78 -3.88 44.66 7.23
CA GLY A 78 -2.91 43.57 7.36
C GLY A 78 -2.82 43.02 8.78
N TYR A 79 -2.68 43.90 9.77
CA TYR A 79 -2.64 43.50 11.18
C TYR A 79 -3.99 43.01 11.72
N LEU A 80 -5.13 43.56 11.25
CA LEU A 80 -6.47 43.04 11.57
C LEU A 80 -6.61 41.58 11.09
N GLY A 81 -6.18 41.32 9.85
CA GLY A 81 -6.13 39.97 9.29
C GLY A 81 -5.28 39.04 10.15
N MET A 82 -4.09 39.48 10.57
CA MET A 82 -3.19 38.70 11.43
C MET A 82 -3.82 38.41 12.80
N ALA A 83 -4.45 39.40 13.43
CA ALA A 83 -5.12 39.22 14.71
C ALA A 83 -6.30 38.24 14.61
N TYR A 84 -7.12 38.33 13.54
CA TYR A 84 -8.19 37.36 13.30
C TYR A 84 -7.66 35.96 12.99
N GLN A 85 -6.60 35.83 12.20
CA GLN A 85 -6.00 34.54 11.86
C GLN A 85 -5.44 33.85 13.11
N ASN A 86 -4.64 34.57 13.92
CA ASN A 86 -4.03 34.01 15.13
C ASN A 86 -5.05 33.71 16.24
N SER A 87 -6.22 34.35 16.21
CA SER A 87 -7.37 34.01 17.06
C SER A 87 -8.28 32.91 16.47
N LEU A 88 -7.81 32.19 15.43
CA LEU A 88 -8.52 31.11 14.72
C LEU A 88 -9.84 31.53 14.04
N LYS A 89 -10.03 32.83 13.83
CA LYS A 89 -11.19 33.42 13.14
C LYS A 89 -10.88 33.60 11.65
N THR A 90 -10.46 32.52 10.97
CA THR A 90 -9.98 32.54 9.57
C THR A 90 -10.96 33.22 8.59
N GLN A 91 -12.26 33.00 8.75
CA GLN A 91 -13.28 33.63 7.89
C GLN A 91 -13.31 35.16 8.02
N LYS A 92 -12.93 35.72 9.18
CA LYS A 92 -12.83 37.18 9.39
C LYS A 92 -11.49 37.75 8.93
N ALA A 93 -10.44 36.94 8.90
CA ALA A 93 -9.12 37.37 8.46
C ALA A 93 -9.05 37.63 6.95
N ILE A 94 -9.74 36.80 6.15
CA ILE A 94 -9.74 36.89 4.69
C ILE A 94 -10.15 38.27 4.16
N PRO A 95 -11.32 38.85 4.51
CA PRO A 95 -11.72 40.14 3.98
C PRO A 95 -10.75 41.27 4.36
N GLU A 96 -10.11 41.21 5.54
CA GLU A 96 -9.09 42.19 5.94
C GLU A 96 -7.82 42.08 5.09
N TYR A 97 -7.34 40.87 4.83
CA TYR A 97 -6.20 40.66 3.94
C TYR A 97 -6.50 41.02 2.48
N GLU A 98 -7.71 40.73 2.00
CA GLU A 98 -8.16 41.15 0.67
C GLU A 98 -8.24 42.69 0.58
N ARG A 99 -8.73 43.35 1.63
CA ARG A 99 -8.75 44.82 1.69
C ARG A 99 -7.33 45.38 1.69
N ALA A 100 -6.42 44.85 2.49
CA ALA A 100 -5.02 45.25 2.51
C ALA A 100 -4.37 45.15 1.12
N LEU A 101 -4.54 44.01 0.43
CA LEU A 101 -3.99 43.81 -0.92
C LEU A 101 -4.69 44.63 -2.01
N SER A 102 -5.95 45.04 -1.79
CA SER A 102 -6.66 45.96 -2.69
C SER A 102 -6.13 47.39 -2.62
N ILE A 103 -5.60 47.79 -1.46
CA ILE A 103 -5.00 49.11 -1.21
C ILE A 103 -3.53 49.09 -1.65
N ASP A 104 -2.77 48.10 -1.19
CA ASP A 104 -1.37 47.89 -1.53
C ASP A 104 -1.10 46.43 -1.93
N SER A 105 -1.03 46.20 -3.25
CA SER A 105 -0.75 44.89 -3.82
C SER A 105 0.71 44.44 -3.69
N SER A 106 1.62 45.33 -3.26
CA SER A 106 3.04 45.03 -3.09
C SER A 106 3.36 44.30 -1.78
N MET A 107 2.40 44.20 -0.85
CA MET A 107 2.58 43.56 0.46
C MET A 107 2.70 42.03 0.36
N SER A 108 3.87 41.53 -0.07
CA SER A 108 4.09 40.09 -0.29
C SER A 108 3.80 39.22 0.94
N PHE A 109 4.11 39.69 2.15
CA PHE A 109 3.85 38.93 3.38
C PHE A 109 2.34 38.72 3.64
N ILE A 110 1.48 39.62 3.17
CA ILE A 110 0.02 39.45 3.26
C ILE A 110 -0.45 38.35 2.30
N LYS A 111 0.20 38.20 1.12
CA LYS A 111 -0.14 37.15 0.15
C LYS A 111 0.02 35.75 0.74
N ILE A 112 1.13 35.47 1.44
CA ILE A 112 1.35 34.17 2.08
C ILE A 112 0.38 33.92 3.25
N ASN A 113 0.03 34.96 4.02
CA ASN A 113 -0.95 34.84 5.11
C ASN A 113 -2.37 34.57 4.58
N LEU A 114 -2.80 35.30 3.55
CA LEU A 114 -4.07 35.07 2.88
C LEU A 114 -4.13 33.69 2.23
N ALA A 115 -3.06 33.27 1.54
CA ALA A 115 -2.96 31.93 0.98
C ALA A 115 -3.09 30.84 2.05
N THR A 116 -2.48 31.04 3.22
CA THR A 116 -2.60 30.13 4.37
C THR A 116 -4.06 30.04 4.87
N CYS A 117 -4.76 31.17 4.95
CA CYS A 117 -6.18 31.18 5.27
C CYS A 117 -7.01 30.39 4.25
N TYR A 118 -6.74 30.57 2.95
CA TYR A 118 -7.41 29.79 1.89
C TYR A 118 -7.09 28.29 1.94
N MET A 119 -5.83 27.92 2.22
CA MET A 119 -5.42 26.53 2.45
C MET A 119 -6.15 25.88 3.63
N ASN A 120 -6.38 26.64 4.71
CA ASN A 120 -7.11 26.18 5.90
C ASN A 120 -8.59 25.94 5.63
N LEU A 121 -9.20 26.74 4.74
CA LEU A 121 -10.58 26.56 4.30
C LEU A 121 -10.72 25.57 3.12
N GLY A 122 -9.61 25.00 2.63
CA GLY A 122 -9.61 24.09 1.49
C GLY A 122 -9.83 24.76 0.13
N ASN A 123 -9.79 26.09 0.05
CA ASN A 123 -9.91 26.83 -1.20
C ASN A 123 -8.56 26.89 -1.93
N LEU A 124 -8.19 25.77 -2.54
CA LEU A 124 -6.89 25.60 -3.22
C LEU A 124 -6.76 26.50 -4.46
N GLU A 125 -7.88 26.78 -5.13
CA GLU A 125 -7.95 27.62 -6.32
C GLU A 125 -7.48 29.04 -6.04
N LYS A 126 -7.93 29.63 -4.91
CA LYS A 126 -7.46 30.97 -4.49
C LYS A 126 -6.10 30.94 -3.80
N ALA A 127 -5.75 29.86 -3.10
CA ALA A 127 -4.47 29.77 -2.39
C ALA A 127 -3.26 29.67 -3.32
N THR A 128 -3.35 28.83 -4.35
CA THR A 128 -2.25 28.50 -5.27
C THR A 128 -1.62 29.72 -5.96
N PRO A 129 -2.38 30.62 -6.62
CA PRO A 129 -1.79 31.78 -7.30
C PRO A 129 -1.08 32.73 -6.34
N LEU A 130 -1.61 32.93 -5.13
CA LEU A 130 -0.99 33.76 -4.11
C LEU A 130 0.36 33.19 -3.62
N LEU A 131 0.47 31.87 -3.46
CA LEU A 131 1.72 31.20 -3.12
C LEU A 131 2.76 31.31 -4.24
N GLN A 132 2.34 31.13 -5.49
CA GLN A 132 3.20 31.25 -6.66
C GLN A 132 3.75 32.68 -6.79
N GLN A 133 2.88 33.67 -6.66
CA GLN A 133 3.26 35.07 -6.70
C GLN A 133 4.25 35.41 -5.56
N PHE A 134 3.99 34.96 -4.33
CA PHE A 134 4.90 35.15 -3.21
C PHE A 134 6.31 34.58 -3.48
N ILE A 135 6.38 33.35 -4.00
CA ILE A 135 7.65 32.67 -4.32
C ILE A 135 8.41 33.43 -5.41
N GLN A 136 7.70 33.94 -6.42
CA GLN A 136 8.30 34.70 -7.52
C GLN A 136 8.88 36.03 -7.03
N GLU A 137 8.16 36.74 -6.15
CA GLU A 137 8.59 38.02 -5.59
C GLU A 137 9.72 37.88 -4.57
N ASN A 138 9.79 36.75 -3.86
CA ASN A 138 10.67 36.57 -2.70
C ASN A 138 11.52 35.29 -2.76
N PRO A 139 12.29 35.02 -3.83
CA PRO A 139 12.96 33.73 -4.03
C PRO A 139 13.90 33.31 -2.89
N ASN A 140 14.47 34.28 -2.16
CA ASN A 140 15.45 34.07 -1.09
C ASN A 140 14.89 34.30 0.33
N SER A 141 13.57 34.48 0.49
CA SER A 141 12.95 34.65 1.82
C SER A 141 12.91 33.33 2.61
N PRO A 142 13.11 33.34 3.94
CA PRO A 142 12.89 32.17 4.79
C PRO A 142 11.47 31.58 4.64
N MET A 143 10.47 32.42 4.36
CA MET A 143 9.09 32.00 4.14
C MET A 143 8.85 31.31 2.79
N THR A 144 9.81 31.35 1.86
CA THR A 144 9.67 30.72 0.54
C THR A 144 9.71 29.21 0.62
N ALA A 145 10.46 28.64 1.56
CA ALA A 145 10.40 27.21 1.85
C ALA A 145 9.00 26.80 2.33
N GLN A 146 8.40 27.60 3.21
CA GLN A 146 7.04 27.39 3.70
C GLN A 146 6.00 27.51 2.58
N ALA A 147 6.10 28.53 1.72
CA ALA A 147 5.21 28.70 0.58
C ALA A 147 5.28 27.52 -0.40
N LYS A 148 6.49 27.02 -0.69
CA LYS A 148 6.70 25.81 -1.51
C LYS A 148 6.07 24.57 -0.86
N ALA A 149 6.19 24.42 0.45
CA ALA A 149 5.55 23.31 1.18
C ALA A 149 4.01 23.37 1.08
N TYR A 150 3.41 24.56 1.24
CA TYR A 150 1.97 24.73 1.05
C TYR A 150 1.53 24.46 -0.39
N LEU A 151 2.31 24.88 -1.39
CA LEU A 151 2.03 24.63 -2.80
C LEU A 151 2.03 23.12 -3.10
N ASN A 152 3.02 22.39 -2.58
CA ASN A 152 3.05 20.92 -2.68
C ASN A 152 1.84 20.28 -2.01
N GLN A 153 1.47 20.76 -0.81
CA GLN A 153 0.28 20.27 -0.11
C GLN A 153 -1.01 20.54 -0.91
N ALA A 154 -1.14 21.70 -1.54
CA ALA A 154 -2.26 22.04 -2.41
C ALA A 154 -2.33 21.08 -3.60
N GLY A 155 -1.19 20.78 -4.24
CA GLY A 155 -1.10 19.79 -5.31
C GLY A 155 -1.56 18.40 -4.88
N VAL A 156 -1.09 17.91 -3.73
CA VAL A 156 -1.51 16.60 -3.18
C VAL A 156 -3.02 16.57 -2.90
N ARG A 157 -3.57 17.62 -2.26
CA ARG A 157 -5.01 17.70 -1.96
C ARG A 157 -5.86 17.79 -3.23
N SER A 158 -5.41 18.56 -4.23
CA SER A 158 -6.07 18.66 -5.53
C SER A 158 -6.10 17.29 -6.23
N ASN A 159 -4.97 16.59 -6.27
CA ASN A 159 -4.88 15.26 -6.86
C ASN A 159 -5.80 14.27 -6.15
N GLN A 160 -5.86 14.27 -4.82
CA GLN A 160 -6.80 13.43 -4.06
C GLN A 160 -8.26 13.78 -4.37
N GLY A 161 -8.59 15.07 -4.52
CA GLY A 161 -9.92 15.52 -4.93
C GLY A 161 -10.31 15.01 -6.32
N ASN A 162 -9.38 15.08 -7.28
CA ASN A 162 -9.59 14.57 -8.63
C ASN A 162 -9.81 13.05 -8.63
N LEU A 163 -8.97 12.28 -7.94
CA LEU A 163 -9.13 10.83 -7.82
C LEU A 163 -10.47 10.43 -7.19
N ARG A 164 -10.94 11.20 -6.20
CA ARG A 164 -12.25 10.97 -5.59
C ARG A 164 -13.39 11.24 -6.56
N SER A 165 -13.33 12.32 -7.34
CA SER A 165 -14.30 12.63 -8.40
C SER A 165 -14.35 11.52 -9.45
N MET A 166 -13.19 11.02 -9.89
CA MET A 166 -13.11 9.86 -10.80
C MET A 166 -13.71 8.59 -10.18
N VAL A 167 -13.52 8.37 -8.88
CA VAL A 167 -14.15 7.24 -8.18
C VAL A 167 -15.67 7.38 -8.19
N GLU A 168 -16.21 8.57 -7.93
CA GLU A 168 -17.66 8.84 -7.97
C GLU A 168 -18.22 8.63 -9.39
N GLN A 169 -17.49 9.06 -10.43
CA GLN A 169 -17.84 8.79 -11.83
C GLN A 169 -17.89 7.27 -12.12
N GLY A 170 -16.87 6.52 -11.70
CA GLY A 170 -16.82 5.07 -11.90
C GLY A 170 -17.96 4.34 -11.17
N GLN A 171 -18.33 4.81 -9.98
CA GLN A 171 -19.49 4.28 -9.24
C GLN A 171 -20.81 4.58 -9.98
N ALA A 172 -20.97 5.78 -10.54
CA ALA A 172 -22.13 6.13 -11.34
C ALA A 172 -22.24 5.23 -12.59
N GLN A 173 -21.11 4.91 -13.23
CA GLN A 173 -21.06 3.94 -14.34
C GLN A 173 -21.45 2.52 -13.90
N LEU A 174 -21.03 2.07 -12.72
CA LEU A 174 -21.48 0.79 -12.17
C LEU A 174 -22.99 0.77 -11.92
N ASN A 175 -23.53 1.87 -11.37
CA ASN A 175 -24.95 2.00 -11.08
C ASN A 175 -25.82 2.02 -12.35
N SER A 176 -25.28 2.52 -13.46
CA SER A 176 -25.94 2.46 -14.78
C SER A 176 -25.71 1.12 -15.52
N GLY A 177 -25.05 0.15 -14.89
CA GLY A 177 -24.77 -1.17 -15.45
C GLY A 177 -23.57 -1.21 -16.41
N ASN A 178 -22.88 -0.08 -16.62
CA ASN A 178 -21.72 0.00 -17.51
C ASN A 178 -20.43 -0.39 -16.77
N ALA A 179 -20.32 -1.67 -16.41
CA ALA A 179 -19.16 -2.20 -15.69
C ALA A 179 -17.84 -2.03 -16.47
N ARG A 180 -17.86 -2.14 -17.81
CA ARG A 180 -16.68 -1.95 -18.65
C ARG A 180 -16.10 -0.54 -18.55
N ALA A 181 -16.96 0.48 -18.66
CA ALA A 181 -16.53 1.87 -18.52
C ALA A 181 -15.97 2.11 -17.10
N ALA A 182 -16.62 1.55 -16.09
CA ALA A 182 -16.16 1.65 -14.71
C ALA A 182 -14.76 1.03 -14.52
N VAL A 183 -14.48 -0.15 -15.10
CA VAL A 183 -13.14 -0.74 -15.08
C VAL A 183 -12.11 0.24 -15.65
N ALA A 184 -12.38 0.82 -16.83
CA ALA A 184 -11.46 1.78 -17.44
C ALA A 184 -11.23 3.02 -16.57
N THR A 185 -12.29 3.59 -15.98
CA THR A 185 -12.17 4.73 -15.06
C THR A 185 -11.37 4.38 -13.82
N PHE A 186 -11.63 3.24 -13.17
CA PHE A 186 -10.87 2.85 -11.98
C PHE A 186 -9.42 2.45 -12.28
N GLN A 187 -9.13 1.89 -13.47
CA GLN A 187 -7.76 1.69 -13.92
C GLN A 187 -6.99 3.01 -13.99
N GLN A 188 -7.60 4.07 -14.54
CA GLN A 188 -6.99 5.40 -14.55
C GLN A 188 -6.75 5.95 -13.13
N VAL A 189 -7.68 5.71 -12.20
CA VAL A 189 -7.50 6.08 -10.78
C VAL A 189 -6.27 5.37 -10.20
N THR A 190 -6.17 4.05 -10.37
CA THR A 190 -5.05 3.26 -9.82
C THR A 190 -3.71 3.53 -10.49
N ALA A 191 -3.72 3.93 -11.77
CA ALA A 191 -2.52 4.36 -12.49
C ALA A 191 -2.05 5.74 -12.05
N SER A 192 -2.99 6.64 -11.73
CA SER A 192 -2.69 7.99 -11.23
C SER A 192 -2.17 7.98 -9.79
N ASN A 193 -2.62 7.03 -8.96
CA ASN A 193 -2.11 6.84 -7.61
C ASN A 193 -2.22 5.37 -7.16
N SER A 194 -1.06 4.71 -7.08
CA SER A 194 -0.94 3.29 -6.69
C SER A 194 -1.19 3.01 -5.20
N ASP A 195 -1.34 4.04 -4.39
CA ASP A 195 -1.54 3.96 -2.94
C ASP A 195 -2.95 4.40 -2.52
N PHE A 196 -3.82 4.70 -3.49
CA PHE A 196 -5.20 5.08 -3.23
C PHE A 196 -6.11 3.85 -3.13
N ALA A 197 -6.26 3.31 -1.92
CA ALA A 197 -7.03 2.09 -1.62
C ALA A 197 -8.45 2.06 -2.23
N PRO A 198 -9.26 3.15 -2.21
CA PRO A 198 -10.58 3.15 -2.82
C PRO A 198 -10.56 2.83 -4.32
N GLY A 199 -9.53 3.28 -5.05
CA GLY A 199 -9.39 3.00 -6.48
C GLY A 199 -9.32 1.49 -6.75
N PHE A 200 -8.49 0.77 -6.00
CA PHE A 200 -8.37 -0.68 -6.12
C PHE A 200 -9.61 -1.44 -5.66
N PHE A 201 -10.27 -0.96 -4.60
CA PHE A 201 -11.52 -1.58 -4.13
C PHE A 201 -12.61 -1.53 -5.20
N TYR A 202 -12.84 -0.35 -5.79
CA TYR A 202 -13.86 -0.21 -6.81
C TYR A 202 -13.46 -0.81 -8.16
N LEU A 203 -12.15 -0.85 -8.49
CA LEU A 203 -11.66 -1.63 -9.62
C LEU A 203 -12.01 -3.12 -9.46
N GLY A 204 -11.74 -3.70 -8.28
CA GLY A 204 -12.10 -5.09 -8.00
C GLY A 204 -13.61 -5.34 -8.12
N TYR A 205 -14.42 -4.40 -7.66
CA TYR A 205 -15.87 -4.50 -7.77
C TYR A 205 -16.35 -4.44 -9.23
N ALA A 206 -15.78 -3.54 -10.04
CA ALA A 206 -16.10 -3.43 -11.46
C ALA A 206 -15.67 -4.68 -12.26
N LEU A 207 -14.47 -5.19 -11.99
CA LEU A 207 -13.96 -6.43 -12.60
C LEU A 207 -14.83 -7.63 -12.26
N ALA A 208 -15.29 -7.74 -11.01
CA ALA A 208 -16.20 -8.80 -10.59
C ALA A 208 -17.54 -8.75 -11.35
N LYS A 209 -18.07 -7.54 -11.60
CA LYS A 209 -19.30 -7.33 -12.38
C LYS A 209 -19.14 -7.69 -13.86
N GLU A 210 -17.94 -7.53 -14.42
CA GLU A 210 -17.61 -8.00 -15.78
C GLU A 210 -17.29 -9.51 -15.84
N GLY A 211 -17.29 -10.23 -14.71
CA GLY A 211 -16.94 -11.66 -14.66
C GLY A 211 -15.44 -11.93 -14.65
N GLN A 212 -14.60 -10.90 -14.54
CA GLN A 212 -13.13 -11.00 -14.46
C GLN A 212 -12.67 -11.34 -13.03
N HIS A 213 -13.15 -12.47 -12.51
CA HIS A 213 -13.08 -12.81 -11.08
C HIS A 213 -11.66 -12.90 -10.51
N GLN A 214 -10.69 -13.44 -11.27
CA GLN A 214 -9.30 -13.49 -10.80
C GLN A 214 -8.69 -12.10 -10.64
N GLN A 215 -8.89 -11.22 -11.63
CA GLN A 215 -8.39 -9.85 -11.57
C GLN A 215 -9.08 -9.05 -10.46
N ALA A 216 -10.36 -9.33 -10.22
CA ALA A 216 -11.10 -8.75 -9.12
C ALA A 216 -10.48 -9.11 -7.76
N ILE A 217 -10.10 -10.38 -7.56
CA ILE A 217 -9.41 -10.86 -6.35
C ILE A 217 -8.11 -10.08 -6.15
N ASP A 218 -7.27 -9.96 -7.20
CA ASP A 218 -6.00 -9.24 -7.12
C ASP A 218 -6.19 -7.77 -6.71
N ALA A 219 -7.19 -7.10 -7.30
CA ALA A 219 -7.52 -5.72 -6.98
C ALA A 219 -8.04 -5.56 -5.54
N PHE A 220 -8.91 -6.45 -5.07
CA PHE A 220 -9.37 -6.43 -3.68
C PHE A 220 -8.26 -6.73 -2.68
N GLN A 221 -7.32 -7.61 -3.02
CA GLN A 221 -6.14 -7.89 -2.19
C GLN A 221 -5.23 -6.66 -2.09
N ARG A 222 -5.02 -5.93 -3.20
CA ARG A 222 -4.29 -4.65 -3.19
C ARG A 222 -5.02 -3.58 -2.37
N ALA A 223 -6.34 -3.50 -2.45
CA ALA A 223 -7.13 -2.60 -1.62
C ALA A 223 -6.97 -2.93 -0.13
N LEU A 224 -7.00 -4.22 0.23
CA LEU A 224 -6.86 -4.69 1.61
C LEU A 224 -5.44 -4.47 2.16
N SER A 225 -4.40 -4.55 1.33
CA SER A 225 -3.03 -4.27 1.78
C SER A 225 -2.78 -2.79 2.03
N LEU A 226 -3.41 -1.91 1.25
CA LEU A 226 -3.36 -0.46 1.43
C LEU A 226 -4.24 0.00 2.60
N ASP A 227 -5.42 -0.58 2.76
CA ASP A 227 -6.33 -0.33 3.88
C ASP A 227 -6.85 -1.64 4.49
N PRO A 228 -6.18 -2.16 5.54
CA PRO A 228 -6.63 -3.35 6.26
C PRO A 228 -8.00 -3.21 6.94
N SER A 229 -8.53 -1.98 7.06
CA SER A 229 -9.84 -1.73 7.66
C SER A 229 -11.00 -1.96 6.69
N GLN A 230 -10.74 -2.09 5.39
CA GLN A 230 -11.72 -2.36 4.35
C GLN A 230 -12.16 -3.84 4.36
N LYS A 231 -12.99 -4.19 5.35
CA LYS A 231 -13.47 -5.56 5.61
C LYS A 231 -14.31 -6.13 4.47
N GLU A 232 -14.97 -5.27 3.71
CA GLU A 232 -15.76 -5.64 2.53
C GLU A 232 -14.92 -6.34 1.46
N SER A 233 -13.63 -6.01 1.34
CA SER A 233 -12.71 -6.67 0.41
C SER A 233 -12.62 -8.17 0.69
N VAL A 234 -12.62 -8.58 1.95
CA VAL A 234 -12.54 -10.00 2.37
C VAL A 234 -13.76 -10.79 1.87
N ILE A 235 -14.96 -10.22 1.99
CA ILE A 235 -16.21 -10.84 1.49
C ILE A 235 -16.19 -10.91 -0.04
N ASN A 236 -15.74 -9.84 -0.69
CA ASN A 236 -15.71 -9.78 -2.15
C ASN A 236 -14.68 -10.76 -2.74
N ILE A 237 -13.52 -10.94 -2.10
CA ILE A 237 -12.55 -11.98 -2.46
C ILE A 237 -13.19 -13.37 -2.37
N ALA A 238 -13.83 -13.68 -1.23
CA ALA A 238 -14.52 -14.96 -1.04
C ALA A 238 -15.59 -15.22 -2.12
N SER A 239 -16.37 -14.18 -2.45
CA SER A 239 -17.43 -14.26 -3.46
C SER A 239 -16.86 -14.52 -4.85
N ASN A 240 -15.73 -13.91 -5.21
CA ASN A 240 -15.08 -14.15 -6.51
C ASN A 240 -14.43 -15.54 -6.59
N TYR A 241 -13.85 -16.07 -5.51
CA TYR A 241 -13.42 -17.47 -5.48
C TYR A 241 -14.59 -18.44 -5.66
N GLN A 242 -15.74 -18.14 -5.03
CA GLN A 242 -16.96 -18.92 -5.21
C GLN A 242 -17.42 -18.88 -6.68
N SER A 243 -17.39 -17.72 -7.34
CA SER A 243 -17.72 -17.59 -8.77
C SER A 243 -16.76 -18.34 -9.69
N LEU A 244 -15.49 -18.49 -9.30
CA LEU A 244 -14.50 -19.32 -10.01
C LEU A 244 -14.68 -20.83 -9.75
N GLY A 245 -15.57 -21.22 -8.84
CA GLY A 245 -15.76 -22.61 -8.43
C GLY A 245 -14.73 -23.11 -7.41
N ASP A 246 -13.82 -22.25 -6.93
CA ASP A 246 -12.90 -22.59 -5.84
C ASP A 246 -13.61 -22.43 -4.49
N ILE A 247 -14.47 -23.41 -4.20
CA ILE A 247 -15.31 -23.45 -3.01
C ILE A 247 -14.47 -23.48 -1.73
N ALA A 248 -13.29 -24.11 -1.77
CA ALA A 248 -12.39 -24.21 -0.62
C ALA A 248 -11.83 -22.84 -0.23
N GLN A 249 -11.32 -22.07 -1.20
CA GLN A 249 -10.83 -20.71 -0.94
C GLN A 249 -11.97 -19.77 -0.53
N ALA A 250 -13.14 -19.89 -1.15
CA ALA A 250 -14.31 -19.11 -0.75
C ALA A 250 -14.65 -19.31 0.72
N ILE A 251 -14.73 -20.57 1.19
CA ILE A 251 -14.99 -20.91 2.60
C ILE A 251 -13.92 -20.29 3.52
N ASN A 252 -12.64 -20.42 3.17
CA ASN A 252 -11.55 -19.89 3.99
C ASN A 252 -11.66 -18.37 4.19
N TRP A 253 -11.86 -17.63 3.09
CA TRP A 253 -12.01 -16.17 3.15
C TRP A 253 -13.26 -15.73 3.91
N TYR A 254 -14.39 -16.43 3.75
CA TYR A 254 -15.57 -16.17 4.57
C TYR A 254 -15.35 -16.46 6.05
N GLN A 255 -14.67 -17.55 6.40
CA GLN A 255 -14.33 -17.88 7.79
C GLN A 255 -13.40 -16.83 8.41
N ARG A 256 -12.42 -16.33 7.64
CA ARG A 256 -11.57 -15.21 8.06
C ARG A 256 -12.41 -13.98 8.39
N TYR A 257 -13.36 -13.61 7.53
CA TYR A 257 -14.27 -12.49 7.79
C TYR A 257 -15.03 -12.70 9.10
N LEU A 258 -15.60 -13.88 9.34
CA LEU A 258 -16.36 -14.20 10.55
C LEU A 258 -15.51 -14.12 11.81
N LYS A 259 -14.26 -14.60 11.75
CA LYS A 259 -13.32 -14.54 12.88
C LYS A 259 -12.96 -13.11 13.25
N GLU A 260 -12.71 -12.26 12.25
CA GLU A 260 -12.34 -10.86 12.45
C GLU A 260 -13.56 -9.98 12.77
N ASN A 261 -14.78 -10.41 12.42
CA ASN A 261 -16.00 -9.63 12.51
C ASN A 261 -17.19 -10.42 13.08
N PRO A 262 -17.07 -10.99 14.30
CA PRO A 262 -18.10 -11.87 14.87
C PRO A 262 -19.45 -11.19 15.08
N ASN A 263 -19.46 -9.86 15.28
CA ASN A 263 -20.66 -9.07 15.53
C ASN A 263 -21.14 -8.28 14.29
N SER A 264 -20.64 -8.60 13.10
CA SER A 264 -21.10 -7.93 11.87
C SER A 264 -22.56 -8.29 11.55
N PRO A 265 -23.38 -7.34 11.08
CA PRO A 265 -24.72 -7.65 10.56
C PRO A 265 -24.71 -8.73 9.46
N LYS A 266 -23.62 -8.80 8.68
CA LYS A 266 -23.44 -9.80 7.61
C LYS A 266 -22.96 -11.16 8.13
N ALA A 267 -22.57 -11.29 9.40
CA ALA A 267 -21.98 -12.51 9.93
C ALA A 267 -22.94 -13.70 9.85
N ARG A 268 -24.23 -13.50 10.14
CA ARG A 268 -25.23 -14.58 10.05
C ARG A 268 -25.41 -15.07 8.60
N GLU A 269 -25.47 -14.15 7.65
CA GLU A 269 -25.57 -14.49 6.22
C GLU A 269 -24.33 -15.27 5.75
N ILE A 270 -23.14 -14.78 6.09
CA ILE A 270 -21.87 -15.41 5.70
C ILE A 270 -21.72 -16.78 6.36
N ALA A 271 -22.11 -16.95 7.62
CA ALA A 271 -22.12 -18.24 8.29
C ALA A 271 -23.05 -19.25 7.60
N GLY A 272 -24.25 -18.81 7.19
CA GLY A 272 -25.16 -19.62 6.37
C GLY A 272 -24.54 -20.03 5.04
N ARG A 273 -23.87 -19.10 4.36
CA ARG A 273 -23.17 -19.36 3.09
C ARG A 273 -22.01 -20.35 3.25
N VAL A 274 -21.19 -20.21 4.30
CA VAL A 274 -20.12 -21.16 4.64
C VAL A 274 -20.68 -22.56 4.86
N LYS A 275 -21.78 -22.70 5.61
CA LYS A 275 -22.43 -23.99 5.85
C LYS A 275 -22.87 -24.63 4.53
N ALA A 276 -23.60 -23.89 3.70
CA ALA A 276 -24.09 -24.38 2.41
C ALA A 276 -22.96 -24.81 1.47
N LEU A 277 -21.90 -24.00 1.35
CA LEU A 277 -20.72 -24.32 0.55
C LEU A 277 -19.97 -25.55 1.08
N SER A 278 -19.91 -25.71 2.41
CA SER A 278 -19.29 -26.87 3.05
C SER A 278 -20.09 -28.16 2.81
N ASP A 279 -21.42 -28.07 2.83
CA ASP A 279 -22.32 -29.18 2.51
C ASP A 279 -22.20 -29.56 1.02
N GLN A 280 -22.16 -28.57 0.12
CA GLN A 280 -21.93 -28.77 -1.31
C GLN A 280 -20.59 -29.48 -1.57
N MET A 281 -19.52 -29.03 -0.92
CA MET A 281 -18.19 -29.64 -1.02
C MET A 281 -18.18 -31.09 -0.50
N ARG A 282 -18.93 -31.40 0.56
CA ARG A 282 -19.09 -32.76 1.08
C ARG A 282 -19.86 -33.67 0.13
N GLN A 283 -20.94 -33.17 -0.49
CA GLN A 283 -21.76 -33.94 -1.43
C GLN A 283 -21.04 -34.22 -2.76
N ALA A 284 -20.23 -33.28 -3.24
CA ALA A 284 -19.40 -33.48 -4.43
C ALA A 284 -18.25 -34.49 -4.21
N GLY A 285 -17.92 -34.80 -2.96
CA GLY A 285 -16.85 -35.73 -2.56
C GLY A 285 -17.33 -37.06 -1.98
N GLY A 286 -18.47 -37.59 -2.46
CA GLY A 286 -19.03 -38.87 -2.01
C GLY A 286 -18.12 -40.08 -2.29
N GLY A 287 -17.14 -40.32 -1.41
CA GLY A 287 -16.26 -41.49 -1.41
C GLY A 287 -14.87 -41.17 -0.89
N GLY A 288 -14.67 -41.17 0.43
CA GLY A 288 -13.32 -41.12 1.00
C GLY A 288 -13.25 -40.43 2.37
N GLY A 289 -13.43 -41.21 3.43
CA GLY A 289 -13.09 -40.79 4.78
C GLY A 289 -11.60 -40.46 4.89
N GLY A 290 -11.29 -39.21 5.22
CA GLY A 290 -9.90 -38.77 5.45
C GLY A 290 -9.75 -37.34 5.99
N GLN A 291 -10.83 -36.61 6.27
CA GLN A 291 -10.77 -35.17 6.57
C GLN A 291 -10.42 -34.82 8.04
N ASN A 292 -10.17 -35.78 8.92
CA ASN A 292 -9.99 -35.51 10.36
C ASN A 292 -8.54 -35.40 10.88
N GLN A 293 -7.50 -35.39 10.03
CA GLN A 293 -6.11 -35.19 10.51
C GLN A 293 -5.50 -33.81 10.21
N PHE A 294 -6.06 -33.00 9.31
CA PHE A 294 -5.43 -31.74 8.87
C PHE A 294 -6.14 -30.46 9.34
N GLN A 295 -7.29 -30.56 10.00
CA GLN A 295 -8.09 -29.40 10.42
C GLN A 295 -7.70 -28.79 11.76
N ASN A 296 -6.69 -29.32 12.47
CA ASN A 296 -6.37 -28.91 13.84
C ASN A 296 -5.15 -27.99 14.00
N ALA A 297 -4.91 -27.06 13.07
CA ALA A 297 -3.72 -26.19 13.13
C ALA A 297 -3.91 -24.75 12.59
N GLY A 298 -5.11 -24.19 12.70
CA GLY A 298 -5.50 -22.86 12.15
C GLY A 298 -4.80 -21.61 12.71
N ALA A 299 -3.60 -21.75 13.29
CA ALA A 299 -2.73 -20.64 13.69
C ALA A 299 -1.25 -20.82 13.29
N ASN A 300 -0.79 -22.04 13.00
CA ASN A 300 0.65 -22.36 12.96
C ASN A 300 1.18 -22.79 11.58
N ASN A 301 0.35 -22.91 10.54
CA ASN A 301 0.78 -23.20 9.16
C ASN A 301 -0.19 -22.59 8.14
N TYR A 302 0.06 -22.82 6.85
CA TYR A 302 -0.82 -22.44 5.74
C TYR A 302 -0.92 -23.53 4.67
N LEU A 303 -0.85 -24.82 5.04
CA LEU A 303 -0.84 -25.93 4.07
C LEU A 303 -2.03 -25.88 3.09
N VAL A 304 -3.23 -25.51 3.54
CA VAL A 304 -4.38 -25.32 2.64
C VAL A 304 -4.13 -24.23 1.58
N GLY A 305 -3.44 -23.14 1.95
CA GLY A 305 -3.03 -22.08 1.03
C GLY A 305 -1.86 -22.48 0.12
N ALA A 306 -1.13 -23.55 0.45
CA ALA A 306 -0.10 -24.14 -0.39
C ALA A 306 -0.68 -25.02 -1.52
N ALA A 307 -1.96 -25.40 -1.43
CA ALA A 307 -2.61 -26.19 -2.48
C ALA A 307 -2.99 -25.31 -3.67
N SER A 308 -2.73 -25.80 -4.89
CA SER A 308 -3.15 -25.14 -6.12
C SER A 308 -4.34 -25.88 -6.72
N GLY A 309 -5.49 -25.22 -6.86
CA GLY A 309 -6.73 -25.87 -7.30
C GLY A 309 -7.14 -27.04 -6.40
N GLY A 310 -6.87 -26.93 -5.09
CA GLY A 310 -7.14 -27.98 -4.10
C GLY A 310 -6.16 -29.17 -4.12
N LYS A 311 -5.11 -29.11 -4.95
CA LYS A 311 -4.12 -30.20 -5.09
C LYS A 311 -2.81 -29.88 -4.39
N TYR A 312 -2.24 -30.90 -3.74
CA TYR A 312 -0.94 -30.84 -3.07
C TYR A 312 0.14 -31.43 -3.97
N PHE A 313 1.18 -30.64 -4.25
CA PHE A 313 2.30 -31.04 -5.09
C PHE A 313 3.39 -31.59 -4.17
N ARG A 314 3.91 -32.78 -4.49
CA ARG A 314 4.94 -33.44 -3.68
C ARG A 314 5.88 -34.23 -4.56
N TRP A 315 7.16 -34.23 -4.18
CA TRP A 315 8.13 -35.16 -4.74
C TRP A 315 7.87 -36.57 -4.20
N PRO A 316 7.78 -37.60 -5.07
CA PRO A 316 7.59 -38.97 -4.60
C PRO A 316 8.84 -39.45 -3.84
N PRO A 317 8.70 -40.32 -2.82
CA PRO A 317 9.84 -40.84 -2.07
C PRO A 317 10.94 -41.46 -2.93
N ALA A 318 10.56 -42.13 -4.03
CA ALA A 318 11.47 -42.74 -4.99
C ALA A 318 12.33 -41.73 -5.78
N ALA A 319 11.99 -40.44 -5.79
CA ALA A 319 12.79 -39.40 -6.41
C ALA A 319 13.97 -38.94 -5.53
N MET A 320 14.07 -39.41 -4.30
CA MET A 320 15.12 -38.99 -3.37
C MET A 320 16.44 -39.74 -3.59
N PRO A 321 17.61 -39.06 -3.53
CA PRO A 321 17.75 -37.61 -3.35
C PRO A 321 17.41 -36.85 -4.64
N LEU A 322 16.73 -35.71 -4.49
CA LEU A 322 16.48 -34.78 -5.58
C LEU A 322 17.82 -34.25 -6.10
N LYS A 323 18.05 -34.43 -7.39
CA LYS A 323 19.22 -33.91 -8.09
C LYS A 323 18.97 -32.48 -8.52
N ILE A 324 19.81 -31.56 -8.07
CA ILE A 324 19.70 -30.12 -8.32
C ILE A 324 20.84 -29.70 -9.24
N TYR A 325 20.51 -29.15 -10.40
CA TYR A 325 21.47 -28.47 -11.25
C TYR A 325 21.34 -26.96 -11.05
N ILE A 326 22.46 -26.28 -10.82
CA ILE A 326 22.52 -24.82 -10.76
C ILE A 326 23.44 -24.35 -11.88
N ALA A 327 22.87 -23.61 -12.83
CA ALA A 327 23.61 -23.03 -13.94
C ALA A 327 24.70 -22.07 -13.45
N ASP A 328 25.80 -21.97 -14.20
CA ASP A 328 26.79 -20.92 -13.98
C ASP A 328 26.22 -19.58 -14.44
N GLY A 329 26.13 -18.62 -13.51
CA GLY A 329 25.67 -17.26 -13.80
C GLY A 329 26.80 -16.30 -14.15
N THR A 330 28.05 -16.76 -14.17
CA THR A 330 29.23 -15.94 -14.48
C THR A 330 29.06 -15.23 -15.82
N GLY A 331 29.24 -13.91 -15.83
CA GLY A 331 29.10 -13.07 -17.02
C GLY A 331 27.72 -12.43 -17.20
N LEU A 332 26.70 -12.82 -16.42
CA LEU A 332 25.40 -12.12 -16.40
C LEU A 332 25.50 -10.82 -15.59
N ASN A 333 24.84 -9.76 -16.05
CA ASN A 333 24.88 -8.48 -15.35
C ASN A 333 24.27 -8.60 -13.95
N GLY A 334 24.98 -8.11 -12.94
CA GLY A 334 24.53 -8.16 -11.55
C GLY A 334 24.62 -9.55 -10.89
N TYR A 335 25.10 -10.59 -11.58
CA TYR A 335 25.31 -11.88 -10.93
C TYR A 335 26.45 -11.78 -9.91
N ASN A 336 26.24 -12.37 -8.73
CA ASN A 336 27.23 -12.49 -7.67
C ASN A 336 27.40 -13.99 -7.32
N PRO A 337 28.63 -14.53 -7.20
CA PRO A 337 28.85 -15.92 -6.83
C PRO A 337 28.15 -16.36 -5.53
N PHE A 338 27.92 -15.43 -4.59
CA PHE A 338 27.13 -15.66 -3.37
C PHE A 338 25.69 -16.13 -3.67
N PHE A 339 25.10 -15.80 -4.82
CA PHE A 339 23.73 -16.19 -5.16
C PHE A 339 23.56 -17.71 -5.24
N LYS A 340 24.59 -18.41 -5.73
CA LYS A 340 24.63 -19.87 -5.73
C LYS A 340 24.60 -20.44 -4.32
N GLU A 341 25.33 -19.82 -3.39
CA GLU A 341 25.34 -20.20 -1.97
C GLU A 341 23.96 -19.94 -1.33
N ALA A 342 23.38 -18.76 -1.54
CA ALA A 342 22.05 -18.41 -1.05
C ALA A 342 20.98 -19.41 -1.52
N LEU A 343 21.03 -19.84 -2.79
CA LEU A 343 20.12 -20.84 -3.34
C LEU A 343 20.31 -22.22 -2.69
N MET A 344 21.55 -22.67 -2.51
CA MET A 344 21.84 -23.93 -1.82
C MET A 344 21.42 -23.91 -0.34
N ASN A 345 21.58 -22.77 0.33
CA ASN A 345 21.12 -22.58 1.71
C ASN A 345 19.59 -22.58 1.80
N ALA A 346 18.89 -22.04 0.80
CA ALA A 346 17.43 -22.13 0.73
C ALA A 346 16.95 -23.58 0.61
N PHE A 347 17.55 -24.37 -0.28
CA PHE A 347 17.32 -25.81 -0.39
C PHE A 347 17.54 -26.55 0.93
N THR A 348 18.65 -26.26 1.61
CA THR A 348 18.97 -26.84 2.93
C THR A 348 17.91 -26.47 3.97
N SER A 349 17.53 -25.19 4.05
CA SER A 349 16.52 -24.70 5.00
C SER A 349 15.17 -25.41 4.82
N TRP A 350 14.75 -25.59 3.57
CA TRP A 350 13.52 -26.32 3.27
C TRP A 350 13.63 -27.83 3.53
N ALA A 351 14.80 -28.44 3.27
CA ALA A 351 15.03 -29.84 3.63
C ALA A 351 14.90 -30.06 5.15
N GLU A 352 15.54 -29.21 5.95
CA GLU A 352 15.46 -29.23 7.41
C GLU A 352 14.03 -29.03 7.91
N ALA A 353 13.29 -28.09 7.31
CA ALA A 353 11.89 -27.84 7.63
C ALA A 353 10.98 -29.08 7.41
N THR A 354 11.34 -29.98 6.49
CA THR A 354 10.62 -31.26 6.29
C THR A 354 11.04 -32.36 7.26
N GLY A 355 11.95 -32.08 8.20
CA GLY A 355 12.61 -33.11 9.01
C GLY A 355 13.52 -34.00 8.17
N ASN A 356 14.18 -33.43 7.15
CA ASN A 356 15.09 -34.12 6.23
C ASN A 356 14.45 -35.26 5.41
N LYS A 357 13.15 -35.16 5.16
CA LYS A 357 12.44 -36.06 4.23
C LYS A 357 12.77 -35.74 2.77
N LEU A 358 12.97 -34.46 2.49
CA LEU A 358 13.63 -34.03 1.26
C LEU A 358 15.13 -34.24 1.42
N LYS A 359 15.71 -35.08 0.57
CA LYS A 359 17.16 -35.25 0.43
C LYS A 359 17.59 -34.66 -0.89
N MET A 360 18.74 -34.00 -0.91
CA MET A 360 19.19 -33.24 -2.07
C MET A 360 20.64 -33.59 -2.42
N SER A 361 20.97 -33.56 -3.71
CA SER A 361 22.31 -33.79 -4.23
C SER A 361 22.53 -32.93 -5.46
N LEU A 362 23.79 -32.61 -5.80
CA LEU A 362 24.10 -31.83 -6.99
C LEU A 362 24.12 -32.72 -8.24
N ALA A 363 23.48 -32.25 -9.30
CA ALA A 363 23.53 -32.85 -10.63
C ALA A 363 24.67 -32.24 -11.44
N THR A 364 25.29 -33.03 -12.32
CA THR A 364 26.38 -32.56 -13.20
C THR A 364 25.89 -31.91 -14.48
N SER A 365 24.63 -32.15 -14.87
CA SER A 365 24.00 -31.57 -16.06
C SER A 365 22.50 -31.33 -15.82
N PRO A 366 21.88 -30.37 -16.53
CA PRO A 366 20.45 -30.10 -16.36
C PRO A 366 19.56 -31.28 -16.76
N GLN A 367 19.98 -32.12 -17.71
CA GLN A 367 19.23 -33.32 -18.13
C GLN A 367 19.19 -34.41 -17.04
N SER A 368 20.17 -34.41 -16.14
CA SER A 368 20.25 -35.37 -15.03
C SER A 368 19.55 -34.89 -13.75
N ALA A 369 18.98 -33.67 -13.77
CA ALA A 369 18.43 -33.01 -12.60
C ALA A 369 16.91 -33.18 -12.50
N ASN A 370 16.42 -33.26 -11.26
CA ASN A 370 15.00 -33.10 -10.94
C ASN A 370 14.62 -31.62 -10.89
N ILE A 371 15.53 -30.77 -10.40
CA ILE A 371 15.34 -29.33 -10.30
C ILE A 371 16.46 -28.60 -11.05
N VAL A 372 16.09 -27.77 -12.02
CA VAL A 372 17.02 -26.95 -12.81
C VAL A 372 16.90 -25.50 -12.38
N CYS A 373 18.00 -24.92 -11.93
CA CYS A 373 18.06 -23.53 -11.47
C CYS A 373 18.86 -22.68 -12.46
N ASN A 374 18.25 -21.62 -12.97
CA ASN A 374 18.81 -20.70 -13.95
C ASN A 374 18.85 -19.27 -13.41
N TRP A 375 19.73 -18.46 -13.99
CA TRP A 375 19.88 -17.04 -13.70
C TRP A 375 19.53 -16.22 -14.95
N THR A 376 19.02 -15.00 -14.76
CA THR A 376 18.78 -14.06 -15.87
C THR A 376 18.93 -12.61 -15.41
N ASP A 377 19.40 -11.72 -16.27
CA ASP A 377 19.35 -10.27 -16.05
C ASP A 377 18.16 -9.62 -16.80
N ASN A 378 17.33 -10.43 -17.46
CA ASN A 378 16.19 -9.99 -18.27
C ASN A 378 14.85 -10.28 -17.55
N PRO A 379 14.14 -9.25 -17.05
CA PRO A 379 12.87 -9.42 -16.34
C PRO A 379 11.75 -10.03 -17.21
N ASN A 380 11.85 -9.95 -18.54
CA ASN A 380 10.85 -10.56 -19.43
C ASN A 380 10.94 -12.09 -19.47
N GLN A 381 12.04 -12.68 -19.01
CA GLN A 381 12.18 -14.15 -18.93
C GLN A 381 11.52 -14.74 -17.68
N ILE A 382 11.19 -13.89 -16.69
CA ILE A 382 10.42 -14.25 -15.49
C ILE A 382 9.02 -13.61 -15.54
N MET A 383 8.26 -13.97 -16.57
CA MET A 383 6.83 -13.64 -16.66
C MET A 383 5.97 -14.88 -16.44
N ASP A 384 4.94 -14.74 -15.62
CA ASP A 384 3.84 -15.69 -15.50
C ASP A 384 2.56 -15.10 -16.09
N ARG A 385 1.99 -15.76 -17.11
CA ARG A 385 0.79 -15.31 -17.84
C ARG A 385 0.82 -13.82 -18.27
N GLY A 386 1.97 -13.35 -18.72
CA GLY A 386 2.18 -11.96 -19.16
C GLY A 386 2.33 -10.93 -18.04
N ARG A 387 2.43 -11.39 -16.78
CA ARG A 387 2.70 -10.55 -15.62
C ARG A 387 4.09 -10.84 -15.08
N LEU A 388 4.77 -9.79 -14.68
CA LEU A 388 6.08 -9.89 -14.05
C LEU A 388 5.94 -10.36 -12.59
N VAL A 389 6.76 -11.33 -12.16
CA VAL A 389 6.74 -11.92 -10.80
C VAL A 389 7.87 -11.38 -9.89
N GLU A 390 7.93 -11.83 -8.64
CA GLU A 390 8.83 -11.36 -7.58
C GLU A 390 10.23 -11.95 -7.69
N GLY A 391 11.14 -11.26 -8.38
CA GLY A 391 12.58 -11.59 -8.41
C GLY A 391 12.96 -12.95 -9.02
N GLY A 392 12.04 -13.88 -9.18
CA GLY A 392 12.23 -15.21 -9.73
C GLY A 392 10.90 -15.83 -10.13
N LEU A 393 10.98 -17.01 -10.76
CA LEU A 393 9.82 -17.78 -11.21
C LEU A 393 10.12 -19.28 -11.17
N THR A 394 9.25 -20.03 -10.52
CA THR A 394 9.28 -21.48 -10.49
C THR A 394 8.18 -22.09 -11.34
N ARG A 395 8.55 -23.01 -12.22
CA ARG A 395 7.62 -23.82 -13.01
C ARG A 395 7.73 -25.28 -12.61
N LEU A 396 6.59 -25.88 -12.33
CA LEU A 396 6.48 -27.28 -11.91
C LEU A 396 5.95 -28.15 -13.05
N SER A 397 6.44 -29.38 -13.13
CA SER A 397 5.84 -30.45 -13.92
C SER A 397 5.53 -31.63 -13.00
N GLY A 398 4.44 -32.34 -13.29
CA GLY A 398 4.01 -33.45 -12.46
C GLY A 398 2.78 -34.15 -13.01
N GLN A 399 2.46 -35.30 -12.44
CA GLN A 399 1.32 -36.12 -12.79
C GLN A 399 0.32 -36.16 -11.63
N PRO A 400 -0.95 -35.78 -11.85
CA PRO A 400 -1.99 -35.95 -10.85
C PRO A 400 -2.13 -37.42 -10.44
N LEU A 401 -2.34 -37.67 -9.16
CA LEU A 401 -2.65 -38.99 -8.65
C LEU A 401 -4.14 -39.32 -8.80
N PRO A 402 -4.50 -40.61 -8.85
CA PRO A 402 -5.91 -41.05 -8.94
C PRO A 402 -6.79 -40.60 -7.78
N ASP A 403 -6.19 -40.20 -6.65
CA ASP A 403 -6.90 -39.68 -5.48
C ASP A 403 -7.53 -38.29 -5.70
N GLY A 404 -7.24 -37.64 -6.82
CA GLY A 404 -7.77 -36.32 -7.20
C GLY A 404 -7.23 -35.14 -6.37
N GLN A 405 -6.41 -35.40 -5.35
CA GLN A 405 -5.93 -34.41 -4.37
C GLN A 405 -4.42 -34.20 -4.41
N ASN A 406 -3.65 -35.14 -4.94
CA ASN A 406 -2.20 -35.07 -4.93
C ASN A 406 -1.63 -35.04 -6.35
N VAL A 407 -0.47 -34.40 -6.51
CA VAL A 407 0.30 -34.37 -7.74
C VAL A 407 1.72 -34.83 -7.42
N ASN A 408 2.17 -35.89 -8.11
CA ASN A 408 3.56 -36.31 -8.06
C ASN A 408 4.39 -35.39 -8.95
N LEU A 409 5.30 -34.65 -8.34
CA LEU A 409 6.27 -33.82 -9.06
C LEU A 409 7.22 -34.71 -9.85
N GLY A 410 7.41 -34.34 -11.12
CA GLY A 410 8.36 -34.96 -12.04
C GLY A 410 9.53 -34.04 -12.41
N GLY A 411 9.37 -32.72 -12.22
CA GLY A 411 10.38 -31.72 -12.58
C GLY A 411 10.06 -30.36 -11.98
N ALA A 412 11.09 -29.55 -11.72
CA ALA A 412 10.93 -28.12 -11.44
C ALA A 412 12.02 -27.30 -12.14
N THR A 413 11.66 -26.12 -12.61
CA THR A 413 12.60 -25.14 -13.17
C THR A 413 12.45 -23.85 -12.40
N ILE A 414 13.53 -23.39 -11.78
CA ILE A 414 13.65 -22.11 -11.10
C ILE A 414 14.43 -21.16 -12.00
N THR A 415 13.94 -19.95 -12.23
CA THR A 415 14.68 -18.88 -12.91
C THR A 415 14.69 -17.64 -12.04
N ILE A 416 15.86 -17.16 -11.62
CA ILE A 416 16.02 -16.02 -10.69
C ILE A 416 16.71 -14.85 -11.39
N LEU A 417 16.25 -13.63 -11.13
CA LEU A 417 16.90 -12.41 -11.58
C LEU A 417 18.21 -12.18 -10.84
N THR A 418 19.21 -11.71 -11.57
CA THR A 418 20.49 -11.28 -11.00
C THR A 418 20.48 -9.82 -10.57
N ARG A 419 19.44 -9.08 -10.94
CA ARG A 419 19.27 -7.65 -10.65
C ARG A 419 17.91 -7.41 -10.01
N SER A 420 17.90 -6.55 -9.01
CA SER A 420 16.69 -6.08 -8.35
C SER A 420 15.77 -5.44 -9.36
N ARG A 421 14.49 -5.81 -9.30
CA ARG A 421 13.48 -5.30 -10.23
C ARG A 421 13.15 -3.84 -9.98
N SER A 422 13.21 -3.40 -8.73
CA SER A 422 12.86 -2.03 -8.34
C SER A 422 13.95 -1.03 -8.70
N THR A 423 15.22 -1.40 -8.49
CA THR A 423 16.37 -0.51 -8.71
C THR A 423 17.10 -0.76 -10.02
N GLY A 424 16.92 -1.93 -10.63
CA GLY A 424 17.75 -2.40 -11.73
C GLY A 424 19.21 -2.63 -11.32
N GLN A 425 19.58 -2.58 -10.05
CA GLN A 425 20.96 -2.83 -9.59
C GLN A 425 21.14 -4.29 -9.19
N MET A 426 22.37 -4.71 -8.87
CA MET A 426 22.61 -6.02 -8.27
C MET A 426 21.74 -6.19 -7.02
N MET A 427 21.11 -7.37 -6.86
CA MET A 427 20.31 -7.65 -5.67
C MET A 427 21.17 -7.60 -4.40
N SER A 428 20.58 -7.10 -3.32
CA SER A 428 21.21 -7.20 -2.00
C SER A 428 21.24 -8.65 -1.50
N GLN A 429 22.08 -8.96 -0.51
CA GLN A 429 22.12 -10.30 0.11
C GLN A 429 20.75 -10.69 0.69
N ASP A 430 20.08 -9.76 1.38
CA ASP A 430 18.75 -10.00 1.94
C ASP A 430 17.70 -10.28 0.87
N GLU A 431 17.75 -9.55 -0.25
CA GLU A 431 16.80 -9.71 -1.37
C GLU A 431 16.98 -11.08 -2.04
N ILE A 432 18.22 -11.44 -2.41
CA ILE A 432 18.46 -12.72 -3.07
C ILE A 432 18.12 -13.91 -2.16
N ILE A 433 18.40 -13.84 -0.86
CA ILE A 433 18.03 -14.91 0.07
C ILE A 433 16.51 -15.09 0.12
N LYS A 434 15.74 -14.00 0.19
CA LYS A 434 14.27 -14.07 0.20
C LYS A 434 13.72 -14.69 -1.09
N VAL A 435 14.20 -14.23 -2.24
CA VAL A 435 13.81 -14.78 -3.55
C VAL A 435 14.15 -16.26 -3.65
N CYS A 436 15.38 -16.66 -3.29
CA CYS A 436 15.78 -18.07 -3.28
C CYS A 436 14.89 -18.92 -2.36
N LEU A 437 14.61 -18.45 -1.14
CA LEU A 437 13.73 -19.16 -0.21
C LEU A 437 12.31 -19.30 -0.77
N HIS A 438 11.76 -18.26 -1.39
CA HIS A 438 10.43 -18.29 -1.98
C HIS A 438 10.33 -19.28 -3.15
N GLU A 439 11.23 -19.16 -4.13
CA GLU A 439 11.22 -19.99 -5.32
C GLU A 439 11.50 -21.46 -5.01
N VAL A 440 12.42 -21.74 -4.08
CA VAL A 440 12.64 -23.12 -3.62
C VAL A 440 11.39 -23.67 -2.92
N GLY A 441 10.64 -22.84 -2.19
CA GLY A 441 9.37 -23.24 -1.57
C GLY A 441 8.36 -23.74 -2.61
N HIS A 442 8.24 -23.06 -3.74
CA HIS A 442 7.47 -23.55 -4.88
C HIS A 442 8.05 -24.86 -5.44
N ALA A 443 9.38 -24.93 -5.64
CA ALA A 443 10.05 -26.09 -6.24
C ALA A 443 9.90 -27.38 -5.42
N ILE A 444 9.72 -27.27 -4.10
CA ILE A 444 9.42 -28.40 -3.22
C ILE A 444 7.93 -28.74 -3.14
N GLY A 445 7.06 -27.98 -3.82
CA GLY A 445 5.64 -28.31 -3.96
C GLY A 445 4.66 -27.41 -3.17
N ILE A 446 5.11 -26.33 -2.55
CA ILE A 446 4.21 -25.30 -2.02
C ILE A 446 3.71 -24.47 -3.22
N ASN A 447 2.73 -24.97 -3.94
CA ASN A 447 2.25 -24.38 -5.22
C ASN A 447 1.17 -23.30 -5.02
N GLY A 448 1.23 -22.61 -3.88
CA GLY A 448 0.35 -21.52 -3.51
C GLY A 448 1.06 -20.59 -2.51
N HIS A 449 0.35 -19.60 -1.99
CA HIS A 449 0.97 -18.53 -1.20
C HIS A 449 0.37 -18.43 0.21
N SER A 450 1.19 -18.02 1.16
CA SER A 450 0.73 -17.56 2.47
C SER A 450 -0.01 -16.23 2.33
N ASN A 451 -0.96 -16.00 3.24
CA ASN A 451 -1.69 -14.75 3.38
C ASN A 451 -1.12 -13.84 4.47
N ASN A 452 0.02 -14.20 5.06
CA ASN A 452 0.70 -13.44 6.11
C ASN A 452 1.99 -12.87 5.56
N ASN A 453 2.12 -11.55 5.62
CA ASN A 453 3.21 -10.77 5.06
C ASN A 453 4.56 -10.91 5.80
N ALA A 454 4.64 -11.78 6.81
CA ALA A 454 5.87 -12.17 7.50
C ALA A 454 6.39 -13.55 7.09
N ASP A 455 5.62 -14.32 6.31
CA ASP A 455 6.03 -15.62 5.79
C ASP A 455 6.82 -15.45 4.48
N ILE A 456 7.81 -16.32 4.23
CA ILE A 456 8.57 -16.33 2.99
C ILE A 456 7.65 -16.57 1.79
N MET A 457 6.66 -17.46 1.94
CA MET A 457 5.73 -17.80 0.85
C MET A 457 4.60 -16.77 0.66
N PHE A 458 4.73 -15.56 1.20
CA PHE A 458 3.81 -14.46 0.87
C PHE A 458 4.06 -13.99 -0.56
N PHE A 459 3.00 -13.73 -1.33
CA PHE A 459 3.04 -13.54 -2.80
C PHE A 459 3.70 -12.25 -3.32
N SER A 460 4.24 -11.41 -2.43
CA SER A 460 4.72 -10.07 -2.76
C SER A 460 5.84 -9.65 -1.81
N GLU A 461 6.72 -8.78 -2.31
CA GLU A 461 7.73 -8.13 -1.48
C GLU A 461 7.08 -7.38 -0.31
N SER A 462 7.47 -7.71 0.92
CA SER A 462 6.99 -7.08 2.14
C SER A 462 8.17 -6.74 3.06
N PRO A 463 8.24 -5.52 3.63
CA PRO A 463 9.27 -5.16 4.60
C PRO A 463 9.28 -6.04 5.86
N SER A 464 8.18 -6.76 6.12
CA SER A 464 8.06 -7.66 7.28
C SER A 464 8.67 -9.04 7.04
N ILE A 465 8.96 -9.41 5.78
CA ILE A 465 9.61 -10.67 5.44
C ILE A 465 11.08 -10.57 5.79
N ARG A 466 11.53 -11.50 6.65
CA ARG A 466 12.94 -11.68 7.00
C ARG A 466 13.56 -12.74 6.07
N PRO A 467 14.87 -12.70 5.80
CA PRO A 467 15.55 -13.66 4.93
C PRO A 467 15.74 -15.05 5.57
N VAL A 468 14.69 -15.58 6.21
CA VAL A 468 14.66 -16.88 6.90
C VAL A 468 13.24 -17.47 6.84
N LEU A 469 13.12 -18.80 6.86
CA LEU A 469 11.81 -19.46 6.95
C LEU A 469 11.12 -19.12 8.28
N SER A 470 9.89 -18.62 8.21
CA SER A 470 9.05 -18.42 9.39
C SER A 470 8.69 -19.77 10.02
N ARG A 471 8.22 -19.75 11.28
CA ARG A 471 7.69 -20.97 11.93
C ARG A 471 6.53 -21.59 11.14
N ARG A 472 5.74 -20.76 10.45
CA ARG A 472 4.61 -21.22 9.64
C ARG A 472 5.07 -21.81 8.32
N ASP A 473 6.12 -21.26 7.70
CA ASP A 473 6.77 -21.84 6.53
C ASP A 473 7.26 -23.26 6.87
N GLN A 474 8.01 -23.38 7.97
CA GLN A 474 8.56 -24.64 8.44
C GLN A 474 7.47 -25.67 8.73
N ALA A 475 6.43 -25.29 9.49
CA ALA A 475 5.30 -26.17 9.79
C ALA A 475 4.53 -26.60 8.54
N THR A 476 4.41 -25.72 7.54
CA THR A 476 3.75 -26.04 6.28
C THR A 476 4.52 -27.08 5.49
N ALA A 477 5.84 -26.93 5.34
CA ALA A 477 6.68 -27.93 4.68
C ALA A 477 6.70 -29.26 5.45
N ALA A 478 6.80 -29.24 6.78
CA ALA A 478 6.73 -30.42 7.60
C ALA A 478 5.44 -31.21 7.36
N LEU A 479 4.29 -30.52 7.34
CA LEU A 479 2.98 -31.12 7.08
C LEU A 479 2.81 -31.56 5.63
N LEU A 480 3.35 -30.80 4.66
CA LEU A 480 3.32 -31.20 3.26
C LEU A 480 3.98 -32.57 3.06
N TYR A 481 5.00 -32.88 3.86
CA TYR A 481 5.72 -34.16 3.81
C TYR A 481 5.40 -35.11 4.99
N ILE A 482 4.40 -34.80 5.82
CA ILE A 482 3.97 -35.70 6.90
C ILE A 482 3.16 -36.86 6.32
N ASN A 483 3.51 -38.10 6.65
CA ASN A 483 2.83 -39.32 6.20
C ASN A 483 2.72 -39.51 4.67
N HIS A 484 3.65 -39.01 3.86
CA HIS A 484 3.69 -39.41 2.45
C HIS A 484 3.95 -40.92 2.37
N PRO A 485 3.00 -41.74 1.86
CA PRO A 485 3.19 -43.17 1.83
C PRO A 485 4.40 -43.50 0.96
N VAL A 486 5.29 -44.34 1.51
CA VAL A 486 6.18 -45.17 0.70
C VAL A 486 5.24 -46.14 0.02
N GLN A 487 4.81 -45.85 -1.22
CA GLN A 487 4.17 -46.91 -1.99
C GLN A 487 5.25 -47.97 -2.29
N PRO A 488 4.94 -49.25 -2.04
CA PRO A 488 5.90 -50.36 -2.09
C PRO A 488 6.49 -50.59 -3.47
#